data_AF-A0A1U7Z6G9-F1
#
_entry.id   AF-A0A1U7Z6G9-F1
#
_cell.length_a   1.000
_cell.length_b   1.000
_cell.length_c   1.000
_cell.angle_alpha   90.00
_cell.angle_beta   90.00
_cell.angle_gamma   90.00
#
_symmetry.space_group_name_H-M   'P 1'
#
loop_
_entity.id
_entity.type
_entity.pdbx_description
1 polymer ?
#
loop_
_entity_poly.entity_id
_entity_poly.type
_entity_poly.pdbx_seq_one_letter_code
_entity_poly.pdbx_strand_id
1 'polypeptide(L)'
;MALAIGTFLYGTPIYRIQRPGGSPLKRILQVLVAALRKANIEVPIDNSLLHEVPFKNSIAKESWKLVYTNDFRFLDKAATMSESDANSTDSPSPWRLCSVSQVEELKILLRLLPIWAGGVVYSVSYAQMSTTFIEQGSTMETKIGGFSFPPASLFAFEVLIVILWVFIYDTLLVNIGKKFISNGQGLSELQRMGVGHLLMILAMSTAALVEEKRLEYLRYGKTMSIAWQLPQYFIFGVSEVFIYVGQLEFFNGQAPNTMKSTCNAFSLLTISGGNYLSSLAITLVTSVTTQGGRAGWIPANLNEGHLDYFFWVLAGLNTLNFVSHLIWARRYKPKNIVFEENFEAC
;
A
#
# COMPACT_ATOMS: atom_id res chain seq x y z
N MET A 1 22.75 15.77 -7.91
CA MET A 1 22.19 16.50 -6.75
C MET A 1 22.41 18.01 -6.85
N ALA A 2 23.64 18.52 -6.93
CA ALA A 2 23.92 19.96 -7.03
C ALA A 2 23.22 20.64 -8.23
N LEU A 3 23.23 20.03 -9.41
CA LEU A 3 22.51 20.54 -10.59
C LEU A 3 20.99 20.65 -10.37
N ALA A 4 20.38 19.66 -9.70
CA ALA A 4 18.95 19.68 -9.39
C ALA A 4 18.59 20.76 -8.37
N ILE A 5 19.46 20.99 -7.39
CA ILE A 5 19.30 22.09 -6.42
C ILE A 5 19.47 23.44 -7.13
N GLY A 6 20.46 23.56 -8.01
CA GLY A 6 20.71 24.77 -8.79
C GLY A 6 19.52 25.14 -9.69
N THR A 7 18.95 24.17 -10.41
CA THR A 7 17.75 24.41 -11.25
C THR A 7 16.52 24.73 -10.42
N PHE A 8 16.33 24.09 -9.26
CA PHE A 8 15.24 24.41 -8.34
C PHE A 8 15.32 25.84 -7.80
N LEU A 9 16.51 26.27 -7.36
CA LEU A 9 16.73 27.64 -6.86
C LEU A 9 16.55 28.67 -7.97
N TYR A 10 17.04 28.40 -9.17
CA TYR A 10 16.85 29.26 -10.34
C TYR A 10 15.37 29.40 -10.74
N GLY A 11 14.60 28.31 -10.64
CA GLY A 11 13.15 28.29 -10.94
C GLY A 11 12.25 28.83 -9.82
N THR A 12 12.79 29.07 -8.62
CA THR A 12 12.03 29.53 -7.44
C THR A 12 11.11 30.74 -7.70
N PRO A 13 11.52 31.82 -8.40
CA PRO A 13 10.66 32.97 -8.66
C PRO A 13 9.49 32.68 -9.62
N ILE A 14 9.54 31.58 -10.38
CA ILE A 14 8.51 31.19 -11.35
C ILE A 14 7.44 30.32 -10.69
N TYR A 15 7.71 29.73 -9.53
CA TYR A 15 6.76 28.86 -8.84
C TYR A 15 5.57 29.63 -8.29
N ARG A 16 4.36 29.11 -8.56
CA ARG A 16 3.14 29.58 -7.94
C ARG A 16 3.04 29.04 -6.51
N ILE A 17 3.16 29.93 -5.52
CA ILE A 17 3.03 29.59 -4.11
C ILE A 17 1.56 29.28 -3.79
N GLN A 18 1.26 28.01 -3.51
CA GLN A 18 -0.02 27.58 -2.97
C GLN A 18 -0.08 27.89 -1.47
N ARG A 19 -1.18 28.48 -0.98
CA ARG A 19 -1.38 28.68 0.46
C ARG A 19 -1.54 27.32 1.15
N PRO A 20 -0.95 27.10 2.33
CA PRO A 20 -1.04 25.81 3.02
C PRO A 20 -2.50 25.49 3.40
N GLY A 21 -3.01 24.36 2.90
CA GLY A 21 -4.38 23.88 3.16
C GLY A 21 -4.59 23.23 4.54
N GLY A 22 -3.66 23.45 5.48
CA GLY A 22 -3.63 22.76 6.78
C GLY A 22 -3.00 21.37 6.74
N SER A 23 -2.91 20.73 7.90
CA SER A 23 -2.33 19.37 8.04
C SER A 23 -3.46 18.33 8.18
N PRO A 24 -3.54 17.34 7.27
CA PRO A 24 -4.50 16.25 7.39
C PRO A 24 -4.29 15.43 8.68
N LEU A 25 -3.04 15.25 9.11
CA LEU A 25 -2.70 14.57 10.37
C LEU A 25 -3.29 15.30 11.59
N LYS A 26 -3.28 16.64 11.58
CA LYS A 26 -3.90 17.44 12.64
C LYS A 26 -5.41 17.18 12.71
N ARG A 27 -6.09 17.04 11.57
CA ARG A 27 -7.53 16.76 11.52
C ARG A 27 -7.86 15.35 12.04
N ILE A 28 -7.03 14.35 11.72
CA ILE A 28 -7.15 13.00 12.30
C ILE A 28 -7.03 13.06 13.84
N LEU A 29 -5.99 13.72 14.34
CA LEU A 29 -5.76 13.83 15.78
C LEU A 29 -6.87 14.58 16.50
N GLN A 30 -7.43 15.62 15.87
CA GLN A 30 -8.58 16.36 16.40
C GLN A 30 -9.79 15.44 16.63
N VAL A 31 -10.15 14.62 15.64
CA VAL A 31 -11.28 13.69 15.76
C VAL A 31 -11.02 12.66 16.85
N LEU A 32 -9.82 12.07 16.90
CA LEU A 32 -9.46 11.09 17.94
C LEU A 32 -9.55 11.70 19.35
N VAL A 33 -8.97 12.89 19.53
CA VAL A 33 -8.99 13.58 20.83
C VAL A 33 -10.42 13.99 21.22
N ALA A 34 -11.20 14.52 20.29
CA ALA A 34 -12.59 14.93 20.55
C ALA A 34 -13.47 13.71 20.90
N ALA A 35 -13.34 12.59 20.18
CA ALA A 35 -14.05 11.35 20.46
C ALA A 35 -13.70 10.78 21.84
N LEU A 36 -12.41 10.81 22.22
CA LEU A 36 -11.96 10.36 23.54
C LEU A 36 -12.45 11.28 24.69
N ARG A 37 -12.44 12.60 24.49
CA ARG A 37 -12.97 13.56 25.46
C ARG A 37 -14.47 13.38 25.69
N LYS A 38 -15.20 12.98 24.64
CA LYS A 38 -16.64 12.73 24.66
C LYS A 38 -16.98 11.25 24.81
N ALA A 39 -16.05 10.42 25.32
CA ALA A 39 -16.24 8.97 25.41
C ALA A 39 -17.48 8.56 26.22
N ASN A 40 -17.91 9.38 27.20
CA ASN A 40 -19.09 9.10 28.03
C ASN A 40 -20.40 9.66 27.47
N ILE A 41 -20.38 10.35 26.31
CA ILE A 41 -21.57 10.93 25.69
C ILE A 41 -22.21 9.90 24.74
N GLU A 42 -23.54 9.81 24.77
CA GLU A 42 -24.29 8.98 23.84
C GLU A 42 -24.43 9.65 22.48
N VAL A 43 -24.27 8.87 21.42
CA VAL A 43 -24.44 9.36 20.04
C VAL A 43 -25.94 9.41 19.73
N PRO A 44 -26.49 10.59 19.34
CA PRO A 44 -27.88 10.72 18.96
C PRO A 44 -28.31 9.68 17.93
N ILE A 45 -29.57 9.24 18.01
CA ILE A 45 -30.14 8.28 17.05
C ILE A 45 -30.43 8.98 15.71
N ASP A 46 -30.77 10.27 15.74
CA ASP A 46 -30.98 11.08 14.57
C ASP A 46 -29.66 11.73 14.10
N ASN A 47 -29.23 11.34 12.90
CA ASN A 47 -27.98 11.82 12.29
C ASN A 47 -28.03 13.31 11.93
N SER A 48 -29.23 13.90 11.80
CA SER A 48 -29.40 15.33 11.51
C SER A 48 -28.96 16.23 12.67
N LEU A 49 -28.82 15.68 13.88
CA LEU A 49 -28.38 16.38 15.08
C LEU A 49 -26.85 16.43 15.24
N LEU A 50 -26.11 15.78 14.34
CA LEU A 50 -24.64 15.82 14.36
C LEU A 50 -24.12 17.15 13.83
N HIS A 51 -23.05 17.65 14.44
CA HIS A 51 -22.48 18.94 14.06
C HIS A 51 -21.86 18.90 12.67
N GLU A 52 -22.32 19.79 11.81
CA GLU A 52 -21.74 20.01 10.49
C GLU A 52 -21.50 21.51 10.26
N VAL A 53 -20.35 21.82 9.67
CA VAL A 53 -19.97 23.21 9.41
C VAL A 53 -20.74 23.68 8.16
N PRO A 54 -21.50 24.79 8.22
CA PRO A 54 -22.20 25.32 7.06
C PRO A 54 -21.26 25.66 5.90
N PHE A 55 -21.70 25.37 4.68
CA PHE A 55 -20.98 25.50 3.40
C PHE A 55 -20.30 26.86 3.15
N LYS A 56 -20.80 27.94 3.78
CA LYS A 56 -20.28 29.31 3.60
C LYS A 56 -18.85 29.53 4.13
N ASN A 57 -18.35 28.68 5.01
CA ASN A 57 -17.05 28.87 5.68
C ASN A 57 -15.93 27.93 5.20
N SER A 58 -16.19 27.04 4.23
CA SER A 58 -15.18 26.11 3.71
C SER A 58 -14.37 26.73 2.56
N ILE A 59 -13.04 26.79 2.74
CA ILE A 59 -12.05 27.34 1.79
C ILE A 59 -11.91 26.46 0.51
N ALA A 60 -12.51 25.26 0.48
CA ALA A 60 -12.45 24.35 -0.64
C ALA A 60 -13.51 24.71 -1.70
N LYS A 61 -13.05 24.99 -2.92
CA LYS A 61 -13.81 25.54 -4.05
C LYS A 61 -14.76 24.54 -4.73
N GLU A 62 -15.01 23.38 -4.14
CA GLU A 62 -15.81 22.31 -4.74
C GLU A 62 -16.72 21.66 -3.69
N SER A 63 -17.99 21.57 -4.04
CA SER A 63 -19.15 21.25 -3.21
C SER A 63 -19.39 19.74 -3.09
N TRP A 64 -18.80 19.12 -2.08
CA TRP A 64 -19.10 17.72 -1.74
C TRP A 64 -19.32 17.51 -0.25
N LYS A 65 -20.28 16.64 0.06
CA LYS A 65 -20.52 16.12 1.41
C LYS A 65 -20.24 14.63 1.44
N LEU A 66 -19.46 14.20 2.43
CA LEU A 66 -19.29 12.77 2.72
C LEU A 66 -20.57 12.25 3.37
N VAL A 67 -21.12 11.18 2.82
CA VAL A 67 -22.32 10.55 3.36
C VAL A 67 -21.97 9.90 4.71
N TYR A 68 -22.80 10.17 5.71
CA TYR A 68 -22.69 9.54 7.02
C TYR A 68 -22.71 8.01 6.92
N THR A 69 -21.82 7.33 7.67
CA THR A 69 -21.80 5.87 7.76
C THR A 69 -21.92 5.39 9.20
N ASN A 70 -22.68 4.30 9.42
CA ASN A 70 -22.84 3.68 10.75
C ASN A 70 -21.59 2.94 11.26
N ASP A 71 -20.54 2.82 10.44
CA ASP A 71 -19.29 2.15 10.81
C ASP A 71 -18.50 3.02 11.81
N PHE A 72 -17.85 2.39 12.79
CA PHE A 72 -17.07 3.09 13.84
C PHE A 72 -17.86 4.19 14.59
N ARG A 73 -19.11 3.92 14.98
CA ARG A 73 -20.01 4.88 15.67
C ARG A 73 -19.41 5.56 16.91
N PHE A 74 -18.39 4.97 17.56
CA PHE A 74 -17.69 5.63 18.67
C PHE A 74 -16.99 6.93 18.25
N LEU A 75 -16.58 7.07 16.98
CA LEU A 75 -15.97 8.30 16.45
C LEU A 75 -17.01 9.42 16.25
N ASP A 76 -18.29 9.07 16.10
CA ASP A 76 -19.37 10.05 15.94
C ASP A 76 -19.53 10.93 17.17
N LYS A 77 -19.06 10.46 18.34
CA LYS A 77 -18.95 11.24 19.58
C LYS A 77 -18.14 12.53 19.40
N ALA A 78 -17.21 12.58 18.45
CA ALA A 78 -16.49 13.81 18.14
C ALA A 78 -17.39 14.90 17.52
N ALA A 79 -18.46 14.49 16.83
CA ALA A 79 -19.42 15.38 16.16
C ALA A 79 -20.71 15.60 16.95
N THR A 80 -20.89 14.98 18.12
CA THR A 80 -22.06 15.21 18.98
C THR A 80 -21.92 16.54 19.74
N MET A 81 -22.92 17.41 19.65
CA MET A 81 -22.98 18.64 20.43
C MET A 81 -23.33 18.31 21.88
N SER A 82 -22.50 18.75 22.83
CA SER A 82 -22.81 18.69 24.27
C SER A 82 -23.54 19.98 24.69
N GLU A 83 -24.33 19.94 25.77
CA GLU A 83 -24.94 21.14 26.38
C GLU A 83 -23.90 22.24 26.65
N SER A 84 -22.70 21.84 27.06
CA SER A 84 -21.56 22.73 27.29
C SER A 84 -21.00 23.38 26.01
N ASP A 85 -21.28 22.82 24.83
CA ASP A 85 -20.92 23.38 23.51
C ASP A 85 -22.03 24.27 22.96
N ALA A 86 -23.29 23.99 23.32
CA ALA A 86 -24.44 24.81 22.95
C ALA A 86 -24.50 26.13 23.74
N ASN A 87 -23.99 26.13 24.97
CA ASN A 87 -24.02 27.28 25.88
C ASN A 87 -22.81 28.23 25.72
N SER A 88 -21.83 27.92 24.87
CA SER A 88 -20.67 28.81 24.62
C SER A 88 -20.97 29.83 23.52
N THR A 89 -20.69 31.12 23.78
CA THR A 89 -20.82 32.21 22.80
C THR A 89 -19.76 32.16 21.69
N ASP A 90 -18.63 31.49 21.95
CA ASP A 90 -17.55 31.30 20.99
C ASP A 90 -17.73 30.02 20.16
N SER A 91 -17.26 30.05 18.91
CA SER A 91 -17.21 28.85 18.08
C SER A 91 -16.39 27.76 18.77
N PRO A 92 -16.93 26.53 18.92
CA PRO A 92 -16.28 25.49 19.68
C PRO A 92 -14.92 25.11 19.08
N SER A 93 -13.94 24.87 19.95
CA SER A 93 -12.58 24.54 19.49
C SER A 93 -12.59 23.24 18.64
N PRO A 94 -11.84 23.18 17.52
CA PRO A 94 -11.79 21.98 16.67
C PRO A 94 -11.26 20.70 17.35
N TRP A 95 -10.71 20.81 18.57
CA TRP A 95 -10.25 19.68 19.40
C TRP A 95 -11.32 19.16 20.38
N ARG A 96 -12.51 19.77 20.38
CA ARG A 96 -13.63 19.44 21.26
C ARG A 96 -14.90 19.13 20.47
N LEU A 97 -15.11 19.79 19.34
CA LEU A 97 -16.20 19.49 18.40
C LEU A 97 -15.63 19.45 16.98
N CYS A 98 -15.88 18.35 16.27
CA CYS A 98 -15.49 18.15 14.88
C CYS A 98 -16.73 18.08 13.98
N SER A 99 -16.59 18.36 12.68
CA SER A 99 -17.68 18.16 11.74
C SER A 99 -17.88 16.67 11.40
N VAL A 100 -19.10 16.28 11.01
CA VAL A 100 -19.38 14.93 10.47
C VAL A 100 -18.42 14.57 9.34
N SER A 101 -18.13 15.50 8.43
CA SER A 101 -17.20 15.25 7.33
C SER A 101 -15.77 14.94 7.82
N GLN A 102 -15.29 15.59 8.89
CA GLN A 102 -13.98 15.25 9.49
C GLN A 102 -13.98 13.85 10.10
N VAL A 103 -15.09 13.47 10.74
CA VAL A 103 -15.25 12.12 11.31
C VAL A 103 -15.26 11.06 10.20
N GLU A 104 -16.02 11.30 9.13
CA GLU A 104 -16.09 10.39 7.98
C GLU A 104 -14.75 10.28 7.24
N GLU A 105 -13.98 11.36 7.14
CA GLU A 105 -12.60 11.31 6.62
C GLU A 105 -11.75 10.29 7.38
N LEU A 106 -11.80 10.30 8.72
CA LEU A 106 -11.07 9.33 9.55
C LEU A 106 -11.62 7.91 9.38
N LYS A 107 -12.95 7.74 9.34
CA LYS A 107 -13.57 6.42 9.11
C LYS A 107 -13.14 5.81 7.78
N ILE A 108 -13.00 6.61 6.73
CA ILE A 108 -12.50 6.15 5.43
C ILE A 108 -11.05 5.65 5.57
N LEU A 109 -10.17 6.40 6.23
CA LEU A 109 -8.79 5.94 6.46
C LEU A 109 -8.75 4.62 7.23
N LEU A 110 -9.56 4.49 8.28
CA LEU A 110 -9.64 3.25 9.06
C LEU A 110 -10.13 2.06 8.22
N ARG A 111 -11.03 2.29 7.25
CA ARG A 111 -11.44 1.26 6.27
C ARG A 111 -10.32 0.87 5.30
N LEU A 112 -9.39 1.79 5.00
CA LEU A 112 -8.24 1.54 4.12
C LEU A 112 -7.12 0.77 4.83
N LEU A 113 -6.96 0.91 6.15
CA LEU A 113 -5.85 0.32 6.91
C LEU A 113 -5.68 -1.20 6.72
N PRO A 114 -6.73 -2.04 6.73
CA PRO A 114 -6.54 -3.48 6.54
C PRO A 114 -5.99 -3.84 5.15
N ILE A 115 -6.43 -3.12 4.10
CA ILE A 115 -5.94 -3.31 2.72
C ILE A 115 -4.51 -2.79 2.61
N TRP A 116 -4.22 -1.64 3.22
CA TRP A 116 -2.87 -1.09 3.32
C TRP A 116 -1.89 -2.03 4.02
N ALA A 117 -2.30 -2.65 5.13
CA ALA A 117 -1.49 -3.63 5.85
C ALA A 117 -1.14 -4.85 4.98
N GLY A 118 -2.04 -5.26 4.08
CA GLY A 118 -1.74 -6.31 3.11
C GLY A 118 -0.64 -5.93 2.12
N GLY A 119 -0.63 -4.67 1.68
CA GLY A 119 0.47 -4.11 0.89
C GLY A 119 1.81 -4.14 1.63
N VAL A 120 1.82 -3.91 2.95
CA VAL A 120 3.06 -3.96 3.76
C VAL A 120 3.66 -5.38 3.72
N VAL A 121 2.83 -6.41 3.85
CA VAL A 121 3.28 -7.81 3.78
C VAL A 121 3.78 -8.15 2.37
N TYR A 122 3.13 -7.66 1.32
CA TYR A 122 3.66 -7.75 -0.04
C TYR A 122 5.06 -7.13 -0.14
N SER A 123 5.24 -5.93 0.43
CA SER A 123 6.53 -5.23 0.42
C SER A 123 7.66 -5.99 1.17
N VAL A 124 7.34 -6.84 2.15
CA VAL A 124 8.33 -7.74 2.78
C VAL A 124 8.95 -8.69 1.77
N SER A 125 8.12 -9.27 0.90
CA SER A 125 8.57 -10.18 -0.15
C SER A 125 9.20 -9.41 -1.31
N TYR A 126 8.67 -8.21 -1.59
CA TYR A 126 9.26 -7.27 -2.54
C TYR A 126 10.74 -6.98 -2.23
N ALA A 127 11.06 -6.74 -0.96
CA ALA A 127 12.42 -6.44 -0.49
C ALA A 127 13.44 -7.58 -0.71
N GLN A 128 12.98 -8.81 -0.95
CA GLN A 128 13.88 -9.93 -1.22
C GLN A 128 14.63 -9.79 -2.55
N MET A 129 14.01 -9.11 -3.51
CA MET A 129 14.59 -8.90 -4.83
C MET A 129 15.92 -8.14 -4.79
N SER A 130 16.06 -7.16 -3.88
CA SER A 130 17.29 -6.38 -3.72
C SER A 130 18.28 -6.99 -2.73
N THR A 131 17.97 -8.15 -2.14
CA THR A 131 18.76 -8.78 -1.08
C THR A 131 18.95 -10.27 -1.35
N THR A 132 18.08 -11.14 -0.82
CA THR A 132 18.22 -12.60 -0.88
C THR A 132 18.23 -13.16 -2.30
N PHE A 133 17.59 -12.50 -3.27
CA PHE A 133 17.66 -12.92 -4.68
C PHE A 133 19.04 -12.66 -5.29
N ILE A 134 19.71 -11.58 -4.89
CA ILE A 134 21.09 -11.27 -5.29
C ILE A 134 22.04 -12.29 -4.67
N GLU A 135 21.85 -12.61 -3.39
CA GLU A 135 22.64 -13.63 -2.69
C GLU A 135 22.43 -15.03 -3.28
N GLN A 136 21.21 -15.40 -3.62
CA GLN A 136 20.94 -16.62 -4.38
C GLN A 136 21.75 -16.63 -5.70
N GLY A 137 21.64 -15.55 -6.48
CA GLY A 137 22.33 -15.44 -7.78
C GLY A 137 23.86 -15.36 -7.67
N SER A 138 24.41 -14.89 -6.54
CA SER A 138 25.86 -14.83 -6.29
C SER A 138 26.49 -16.21 -6.14
N THR A 139 25.70 -17.23 -5.80
CA THR A 139 26.12 -18.63 -5.72
C THR A 139 25.84 -19.45 -6.98
N MET A 140 25.35 -18.81 -8.05
CA MET A 140 25.02 -19.44 -9.33
C MET A 140 26.10 -19.16 -10.39
N GLU A 141 26.09 -19.92 -11.48
CA GLU A 141 26.95 -19.66 -12.63
C GLU A 141 26.44 -18.41 -13.38
N THR A 142 27.23 -17.33 -13.31
CA THR A 142 26.89 -16.02 -13.88
C THR A 142 27.20 -15.92 -15.37
N LYS A 143 27.99 -16.84 -15.93
CA LYS A 143 28.27 -16.86 -17.37
C LYS A 143 27.13 -17.53 -18.12
N ILE A 144 26.52 -16.78 -19.03
CA ILE A 144 25.56 -17.29 -20.02
C ILE A 144 26.22 -17.13 -21.39
N GLY A 145 26.70 -18.24 -21.94
CA GLY A 145 27.54 -18.22 -23.13
C GLY A 145 28.89 -17.54 -22.85
N GLY A 146 29.20 -16.46 -23.57
CA GLY A 146 30.48 -15.73 -23.45
C GLY A 146 30.47 -14.52 -22.52
N PHE A 147 29.31 -14.13 -21.97
CA PHE A 147 29.15 -12.92 -21.15
C PHE A 147 28.82 -13.28 -19.70
N SER A 148 29.43 -12.57 -18.74
CA SER A 148 29.16 -12.73 -17.31
C SER A 148 28.14 -11.69 -16.85
N PHE A 149 26.99 -12.14 -16.38
CA PHE A 149 25.92 -11.29 -15.86
C PHE A 149 26.04 -11.16 -14.34
N PRO A 150 26.31 -9.95 -13.79
CA PRO A 150 26.29 -9.74 -12.34
C PRO A 150 24.90 -10.06 -11.77
N PRO A 151 24.77 -10.72 -10.61
CA PRO A 151 23.46 -11.07 -10.05
C PRO A 151 22.51 -9.88 -9.87
N ALA A 152 23.05 -8.74 -9.42
CA ALA A 152 22.30 -7.49 -9.28
C ALA A 152 21.72 -6.97 -10.62
N SER A 153 22.29 -7.35 -11.77
CA SER A 153 21.79 -6.92 -13.08
C SER A 153 20.45 -7.54 -13.45
N LEU A 154 20.01 -8.61 -12.78
CA LEU A 154 18.66 -9.17 -12.96
C LEU A 154 17.55 -8.21 -12.55
N PHE A 155 17.84 -7.21 -11.70
CA PHE A 155 16.92 -6.12 -11.43
C PHE A 155 16.53 -5.37 -12.71
N ALA A 156 17.46 -5.20 -13.66
CA ALA A 156 17.15 -4.56 -14.94
C ALA A 156 16.19 -5.41 -15.78
N PHE A 157 16.27 -6.74 -15.68
CA PHE A 157 15.31 -7.63 -16.35
C PHE A 157 13.90 -7.41 -15.82
N GLU A 158 13.74 -7.32 -14.50
CA GLU A 158 12.45 -7.01 -13.88
C GLU A 158 11.88 -5.67 -14.34
N VAL A 159 12.71 -4.61 -14.36
CA VAL A 159 12.29 -3.29 -14.85
C VAL A 159 11.80 -3.35 -16.31
N LEU A 160 12.46 -4.13 -17.17
CA LEU A 160 12.01 -4.34 -18.56
C LEU A 160 10.64 -5.06 -18.60
N ILE A 161 10.43 -6.04 -17.73
CA ILE A 161 9.14 -6.72 -17.58
C ILE A 161 8.06 -5.73 -17.12
N VAL A 162 8.32 -4.89 -16.13
CA VAL A 162 7.39 -3.84 -15.68
C VAL A 162 7.04 -2.89 -16.83
N ILE A 163 8.03 -2.37 -17.56
CA ILE A 163 7.79 -1.46 -18.71
C ILE A 163 6.92 -2.15 -19.77
N LEU A 164 7.25 -3.39 -20.12
CA LEU A 164 6.49 -4.18 -21.09
C LEU A 164 5.05 -4.39 -20.62
N TRP A 165 4.85 -4.77 -19.35
CA TRP A 165 3.53 -5.03 -18.80
C TRP A 165 2.69 -3.78 -18.61
N VAL A 166 3.28 -2.63 -18.26
CA VAL A 166 2.56 -1.35 -18.22
C VAL A 166 2.06 -1.00 -19.62
N PHE A 167 2.91 -1.11 -20.64
CA PHE A 167 2.50 -0.87 -22.03
C PHE A 167 1.36 -1.80 -22.47
N ILE A 168 1.46 -3.10 -22.15
CA ILE A 168 0.42 -4.09 -22.43
C ILE A 168 -0.87 -3.77 -21.66
N TYR A 169 -0.75 -3.38 -20.39
CA TYR A 169 -1.89 -3.05 -19.54
C TYR A 169 -2.68 -1.87 -20.11
N ASP A 170 -2.00 -0.77 -20.41
CA ASP A 170 -2.60 0.46 -20.92
C ASP A 170 -3.16 0.30 -22.35
N THR A 171 -2.46 -0.45 -23.20
CA THR A 171 -2.81 -0.57 -24.62
C THR A 171 -3.83 -1.68 -24.88
N LEU A 172 -3.70 -2.83 -24.21
CA LEU A 172 -4.51 -4.01 -24.50
C LEU A 172 -5.56 -4.23 -23.43
N LEU A 173 -5.19 -4.30 -22.15
CA LEU A 173 -6.14 -4.69 -21.09
C LEU A 173 -7.20 -3.61 -20.83
N VAL A 174 -6.83 -2.33 -20.83
CA VAL A 174 -7.82 -1.23 -20.68
C VAL A 174 -8.76 -1.18 -21.89
N ASN A 175 -8.23 -1.33 -23.11
CA ASN A 175 -9.03 -1.25 -24.33
C ASN A 175 -9.94 -2.48 -24.54
N ILE A 176 -9.47 -3.68 -24.20
CA ILE A 176 -10.25 -4.92 -24.24
C ILE A 176 -11.27 -4.95 -23.09
N GLY A 177 -10.89 -4.50 -21.89
CA GLY A 177 -11.78 -4.41 -20.73
C GLY A 177 -12.99 -3.53 -21.00
N LYS A 178 -12.81 -2.40 -21.69
CA LYS A 178 -13.92 -1.55 -22.16
C LYS A 178 -14.88 -2.25 -23.12
N LYS A 179 -14.42 -3.24 -23.88
CA LYS A 179 -15.18 -3.91 -24.95
C LYS A 179 -15.93 -5.15 -24.46
N PHE A 180 -15.40 -5.88 -23.47
CA PHE A 180 -15.98 -7.14 -23.00
C PHE A 180 -16.67 -7.06 -21.65
N ILE A 181 -16.37 -6.06 -20.80
CA ILE A 181 -17.03 -5.88 -19.50
C ILE A 181 -18.12 -4.82 -19.66
N SER A 182 -19.37 -5.23 -19.41
CA SER A 182 -20.60 -4.45 -19.63
C SER A 182 -20.65 -3.07 -18.96
N ASN A 183 -19.76 -2.78 -18.00
CA ASN A 183 -19.67 -1.50 -17.29
C ASN A 183 -18.48 -0.63 -17.72
N GLY A 184 -17.70 -1.03 -18.73
CA GLY A 184 -16.62 -0.20 -19.31
C GLY A 184 -15.37 -0.01 -18.43
N GLN A 185 -15.31 -0.55 -17.21
CA GLN A 185 -14.28 -0.25 -16.21
C GLN A 185 -13.19 -1.32 -16.01
N GLY A 186 -13.16 -2.43 -16.78
CA GLY A 186 -12.11 -3.44 -16.61
C GLY A 186 -12.22 -4.22 -15.28
N LEU A 187 -11.11 -4.81 -14.82
CA LEU A 187 -11.01 -5.41 -13.47
C LEU A 187 -11.04 -4.31 -12.41
N SER A 188 -11.81 -4.49 -11.33
CA SER A 188 -11.82 -3.54 -10.21
C SER A 188 -10.44 -3.41 -9.54
N GLU A 189 -10.18 -2.28 -8.87
CA GLU A 189 -8.86 -2.02 -8.27
C GLU A 189 -8.49 -3.09 -7.23
N LEU A 190 -9.46 -3.50 -6.41
CA LEU A 190 -9.27 -4.56 -5.40
C LEU A 190 -9.01 -5.95 -6.02
N GLN A 191 -9.60 -6.24 -7.18
CA GLN A 191 -9.32 -7.48 -7.92
C GLN A 191 -7.92 -7.45 -8.51
N ARG A 192 -7.50 -6.32 -9.10
CA ARG A 192 -6.12 -6.14 -9.62
C ARG A 192 -5.09 -6.32 -8.50
N MET A 193 -5.31 -5.70 -7.33
CA MET A 193 -4.48 -5.92 -6.16
C MET A 193 -4.47 -7.40 -5.73
N GLY A 194 -5.62 -8.08 -5.78
CA GLY A 194 -5.72 -9.51 -5.48
C GLY A 194 -4.89 -10.38 -6.44
N VAL A 195 -4.88 -10.08 -7.74
CA VAL A 195 -4.03 -10.76 -8.73
C VAL A 195 -2.55 -10.56 -8.38
N GLY A 196 -2.13 -9.35 -8.02
CA GLY A 196 -0.75 -9.09 -7.57
C GLY A 196 -0.36 -9.94 -6.36
N HIS A 197 -1.21 -10.01 -5.33
CA HIS A 197 -0.95 -10.88 -4.17
C HIS A 197 -0.80 -12.36 -4.55
N LEU A 198 -1.66 -12.86 -5.46
CA LEU A 198 -1.57 -14.23 -5.94
C LEU A 198 -0.25 -14.49 -6.69
N LEU A 199 0.14 -13.57 -7.58
CA LEU A 199 1.38 -13.66 -8.34
C LEU A 199 2.60 -13.61 -7.41
N MET A 200 2.56 -12.84 -6.32
CA MET A 200 3.63 -12.85 -5.31
C MET A 200 3.80 -14.21 -4.64
N ILE A 201 2.70 -14.92 -4.34
CA ILE A 201 2.78 -16.31 -3.83
C ILE A 201 3.50 -17.20 -4.84
N LEU A 202 3.15 -17.10 -6.12
CA LEU A 202 3.79 -17.87 -7.19
C LEU A 202 5.26 -17.50 -7.38
N ALA A 203 5.61 -16.22 -7.26
CA ALA A 203 7.00 -15.75 -7.36
C ALA A 203 7.86 -16.30 -6.22
N MET A 204 7.39 -16.22 -4.97
CA MET A 204 8.09 -16.78 -3.81
C MET A 204 8.18 -18.31 -3.87
N SER A 205 7.12 -18.98 -4.32
CA SER A 205 7.13 -20.45 -4.50
C SER A 205 8.13 -20.85 -5.59
N THR A 206 8.20 -20.09 -6.69
CA THR A 206 9.17 -20.33 -7.77
C THR A 206 10.60 -20.11 -7.27
N ALA A 207 10.85 -19.04 -6.48
CA ALA A 207 12.15 -18.79 -5.88
C ALA A 207 12.58 -19.92 -4.94
N ALA A 208 11.66 -20.46 -4.13
CA ALA A 208 11.90 -21.62 -3.29
C ALA A 208 12.29 -22.86 -4.11
N LEU A 209 11.54 -23.17 -5.17
CA LEU A 209 11.80 -24.32 -6.04
C LEU A 209 13.14 -24.19 -6.80
N VAL A 210 13.47 -22.98 -7.27
CA VAL A 210 14.78 -22.71 -7.90
C VAL A 210 15.91 -22.96 -6.89
N GLU A 211 15.73 -22.55 -5.64
CA GLU A 211 16.73 -22.76 -4.60
C GLU A 211 16.89 -24.23 -4.21
N GLU A 212 15.79 -24.97 -4.06
CA GLU A 212 15.82 -26.42 -3.84
C GLU A 212 16.60 -27.13 -4.95
N LYS A 213 16.35 -26.74 -6.21
CA LYS A 213 17.07 -27.30 -7.37
C LYS A 213 18.53 -26.90 -7.39
N ARG A 214 18.87 -25.67 -7.01
CA ARG A 214 20.26 -25.21 -6.90
C ARG A 214 21.03 -26.04 -5.86
N LEU A 215 20.44 -26.27 -4.68
CA LEU A 215 21.00 -27.11 -3.62
C LEU A 215 21.14 -28.57 -4.07
N GLU A 216 20.19 -29.09 -4.86
CA GLU A 216 20.30 -30.43 -5.45
C GLU A 216 21.49 -30.54 -6.42
N TYR A 217 21.68 -29.55 -7.31
CA TYR A 217 22.82 -29.52 -8.24
C TYR A 217 24.17 -29.50 -7.51
N LEU A 218 24.24 -28.77 -6.40
CA LEU A 218 25.44 -28.69 -5.57
C LEU A 218 25.85 -30.07 -5.01
N ARG A 219 24.87 -30.94 -4.66
CA ARG A 219 25.16 -32.31 -4.19
C ARG A 219 25.84 -33.17 -5.26
N TYR A 220 25.63 -32.84 -6.54
CA TYR A 220 26.30 -33.48 -7.67
C TYR A 220 27.57 -32.75 -8.11
N GLY A 221 28.05 -31.76 -7.35
CA GLY A 221 29.23 -30.96 -7.66
C GLY A 221 29.06 -30.04 -8.87
N LYS A 222 27.82 -29.65 -9.20
CA LYS A 222 27.48 -28.79 -10.35
C LYS A 222 26.97 -27.44 -9.88
N THR A 223 27.23 -26.41 -10.68
CA THR A 223 26.65 -25.07 -10.52
C THR A 223 25.47 -24.89 -11.47
N MET A 224 24.41 -24.24 -10.98
CA MET A 224 23.21 -23.94 -11.76
C MET A 224 23.36 -22.57 -12.42
N SER A 225 22.92 -22.42 -13.68
CA SER A 225 22.98 -21.12 -14.36
C SER A 225 22.04 -20.11 -13.73
N ILE A 226 22.50 -18.86 -13.59
CA ILE A 226 21.70 -17.74 -13.07
C ILE A 226 20.40 -17.48 -13.85
N ALA A 227 20.35 -17.90 -15.12
CA ALA A 227 19.14 -17.80 -15.97
C ALA A 227 17.90 -18.48 -15.36
N TRP A 228 18.08 -19.44 -14.46
CA TRP A 228 16.98 -20.09 -13.76
C TRP A 228 16.22 -19.17 -12.79
N GLN A 229 16.75 -18.00 -12.46
CA GLN A 229 16.02 -16.98 -11.70
C GLN A 229 15.08 -16.14 -12.61
N LEU A 230 15.20 -16.20 -13.94
CA LEU A 230 14.33 -15.39 -14.82
C LEU A 230 12.82 -15.62 -14.60
N PRO A 231 12.32 -16.85 -14.35
CA PRO A 231 10.91 -17.07 -14.03
C PRO A 231 10.43 -16.35 -12.77
N GLN A 232 11.18 -16.40 -11.66
CA GLN A 232 10.79 -15.69 -10.43
C GLN A 232 10.76 -14.17 -10.67
N TYR A 233 11.77 -13.60 -11.35
CA TYR A 233 11.79 -12.16 -11.66
C TYR A 233 10.66 -11.75 -12.63
N PHE A 234 10.33 -12.58 -13.61
CA PHE A 234 9.21 -12.32 -14.53
C PHE A 234 7.89 -12.23 -13.76
N ILE A 235 7.56 -13.25 -12.96
CA ILE A 235 6.31 -13.28 -12.17
C ILE A 235 6.26 -12.08 -11.21
N PHE A 236 7.40 -11.74 -10.62
CA PHE A 236 7.54 -10.60 -9.72
C PHE A 236 7.22 -9.26 -10.41
N GLY A 237 7.77 -9.01 -11.60
CA GLY A 237 7.49 -7.79 -12.36
C GLY A 237 6.04 -7.69 -12.83
N VAL A 238 5.41 -8.82 -13.21
CA VAL A 238 3.97 -8.85 -13.52
C VAL A 238 3.15 -8.49 -12.27
N SER A 239 3.49 -9.14 -11.14
CA SER A 239 2.87 -8.91 -9.83
C SER A 239 2.94 -7.44 -9.41
N GLU A 240 4.09 -6.81 -9.61
CA GLU A 240 4.36 -5.41 -9.29
C GLU A 240 3.35 -4.48 -9.98
N VAL A 241 3.16 -4.65 -11.28
CA VAL A 241 2.24 -3.80 -12.07
C VAL A 241 0.81 -3.93 -11.58
N PHE A 242 0.34 -5.16 -11.32
CA PHE A 242 -1.03 -5.38 -10.86
C PHE A 242 -1.28 -4.78 -9.47
N ILE A 243 -0.34 -4.91 -8.54
CA ILE A 243 -0.55 -4.42 -7.18
C ILE A 243 -0.37 -2.92 -7.06
N TYR A 244 0.70 -2.32 -7.61
CA TYR A 244 0.98 -0.90 -7.37
C TYR A 244 0.01 -0.01 -8.14
N VAL A 245 -0.33 -0.35 -9.39
CA VAL A 245 -1.30 0.44 -10.14
C VAL A 245 -2.68 0.32 -9.48
N GLY A 246 -3.09 -0.89 -9.08
CA GLY A 246 -4.34 -1.10 -8.34
C GLY A 246 -4.36 -0.35 -7.00
N GLN A 247 -3.27 -0.39 -6.23
CA GLN A 247 -3.17 0.29 -4.93
C GLN A 247 -3.17 1.81 -5.08
N LEU A 248 -2.47 2.36 -6.08
CA LEU A 248 -2.43 3.79 -6.34
C LEU A 248 -3.79 4.33 -6.77
N GLU A 249 -4.46 3.66 -7.71
CA GLU A 249 -5.82 4.02 -8.14
C GLU A 249 -6.83 3.88 -7.01
N PHE A 250 -6.78 2.77 -6.26
CA PHE A 250 -7.67 2.53 -5.13
C PHE A 250 -7.50 3.59 -4.05
N PHE A 251 -6.27 3.89 -3.61
CA PHE A 251 -6.05 4.89 -2.57
C PHE A 251 -6.38 6.31 -3.03
N ASN A 252 -6.06 6.69 -4.27
CA ASN A 252 -6.46 8.00 -4.78
C ASN A 252 -7.98 8.10 -4.97
N GLY A 253 -8.61 7.03 -5.45
CA GLY A 253 -10.06 6.91 -5.64
C GLY A 253 -10.81 6.94 -4.33
N GLN A 254 -10.30 6.33 -3.27
CA GLN A 254 -10.94 6.26 -1.96
C GLN A 254 -10.52 7.38 -1.00
N ALA A 255 -9.41 8.07 -1.26
CA ALA A 255 -8.97 9.18 -0.42
C ALA A 255 -10.02 10.30 -0.36
N PRO A 256 -10.28 10.87 0.83
CA PRO A 256 -10.94 12.16 0.92
C PRO A 256 -10.11 13.23 0.20
N ASN A 257 -10.77 14.21 -0.43
CA ASN A 257 -10.10 15.22 -1.26
C ASN A 257 -9.08 16.05 -0.47
N THR A 258 -9.37 16.32 0.80
CA THR A 258 -8.50 17.02 1.76
C THR A 258 -7.29 16.19 2.20
N MET A 259 -7.27 14.88 1.90
CA MET A 259 -6.30 13.91 2.42
C MET A 259 -5.56 13.13 1.33
N LYS A 260 -5.78 13.44 0.05
CA LYS A 260 -5.14 12.74 -1.10
C LYS A 260 -3.62 12.62 -0.96
N SER A 261 -2.94 13.71 -0.58
CA SER A 261 -1.48 13.69 -0.36
C SER A 261 -1.06 12.74 0.76
N THR A 262 -1.83 12.70 1.86
CA THR A 262 -1.56 11.76 2.96
C THR A 262 -1.80 10.32 2.54
N CYS A 263 -2.85 10.02 1.76
CA CYS A 263 -3.08 8.68 1.21
C CYS A 263 -1.95 8.24 0.27
N ASN A 264 -1.40 9.14 -0.56
CA ASN A 264 -0.21 8.82 -1.35
C ASN A 264 1.03 8.57 -0.45
N ALA A 265 1.16 9.27 0.68
CA ALA A 265 2.21 8.98 1.65
C ALA A 265 2.04 7.59 2.29
N PHE A 266 0.81 7.09 2.49
CA PHE A 266 0.57 5.71 2.92
C PHE A 266 1.13 4.68 1.94
N SER A 267 1.08 4.91 0.62
CA SER A 267 1.73 4.03 -0.36
C SER A 267 3.24 3.94 -0.11
N LEU A 268 3.92 5.07 0.13
CA LEU A 268 5.37 5.06 0.45
C LEU A 268 5.67 4.42 1.82
N LEU A 269 4.81 4.65 2.82
CA LEU A 269 4.90 3.99 4.12
C LEU A 269 4.75 2.47 4.00
N THR A 270 4.06 1.98 2.97
CA THR A 270 3.94 0.54 2.69
C THR A 270 5.32 -0.06 2.43
N ILE A 271 6.09 0.57 1.53
CA ILE A 271 7.44 0.14 1.17
C ILE A 271 8.38 0.22 2.38
N SER A 272 8.34 1.34 3.12
CA SER A 272 9.16 1.51 4.31
C SER A 272 8.85 0.46 5.39
N GLY A 273 7.56 0.26 5.70
CA GLY A 273 7.12 -0.76 6.66
C GLY A 273 7.52 -2.16 6.23
N GLY A 274 7.41 -2.47 4.93
CA GLY A 274 7.84 -3.75 4.37
C GLY A 274 9.34 -4.00 4.50
N ASN A 275 10.18 -2.98 4.27
CA ASN A 275 11.64 -3.12 4.44
C ASN A 275 12.04 -3.36 5.91
N TYR A 276 11.40 -2.66 6.85
CA TYR A 276 11.63 -2.91 8.27
C TYR A 276 11.18 -4.31 8.69
N LEU A 277 9.99 -4.74 8.26
CA LEU A 277 9.49 -6.08 8.55
C LEU A 277 10.31 -7.18 7.85
N SER A 278 10.83 -6.94 6.64
CA SER A 278 11.77 -7.84 5.97
C SER A 278 13.05 -8.04 6.79
N SER A 279 13.62 -6.94 7.26
CA SER A 279 14.82 -6.98 8.12
C SER A 279 14.54 -7.73 9.42
N LEU A 280 13.38 -7.51 10.04
CA LEU A 280 12.94 -8.25 11.21
C LEU A 280 12.72 -9.74 10.92
N ALA A 281 12.11 -10.08 9.77
CA ALA A 281 11.87 -11.45 9.37
C ALA A 281 13.19 -12.22 9.19
N ILE A 282 14.16 -11.64 8.48
CA ILE A 282 15.50 -12.21 8.32
C ILE A 282 16.16 -12.38 9.69
N THR A 283 16.13 -11.35 10.54
CA THR A 283 16.75 -11.40 11.88
C THR A 283 16.15 -12.50 12.75
N LEU A 284 14.82 -12.63 12.76
CA LEU A 284 14.11 -13.66 13.51
C LEU A 284 14.43 -15.05 12.98
N VAL A 285 14.39 -15.25 11.66
CA VAL A 285 14.71 -16.54 11.04
C VAL A 285 16.15 -16.93 11.33
N THR A 286 17.10 -16.02 11.18
CA THR A 286 18.51 -16.29 11.52
C THR A 286 18.67 -16.62 13.00
N SER A 287 18.04 -15.86 13.90
CA SER A 287 18.11 -16.11 15.36
C SER A 287 17.54 -17.48 15.74
N VAL A 288 16.37 -17.86 15.19
CA VAL A 288 15.72 -19.14 15.50
C VAL A 288 16.48 -20.32 14.89
N THR A 289 17.00 -20.17 13.68
CA THR A 289 17.58 -21.30 12.92
C THR A 289 19.03 -21.58 13.29
N THR A 290 19.75 -20.62 13.85
CA THR A 290 21.12 -20.78 14.36
C THR A 290 21.18 -21.32 15.80
N GLN A 291 20.02 -21.52 16.45
CA GLN A 291 19.96 -22.11 17.79
C GLN A 291 20.65 -23.48 17.83
N GLY A 292 21.46 -23.70 18.88
CA GLY A 292 22.22 -24.94 19.05
C GLY A 292 23.48 -25.04 18.18
N GLY A 293 24.00 -23.92 17.67
CA GLY A 293 25.28 -23.86 16.93
C GLY A 293 25.18 -24.33 15.47
N ARG A 294 23.96 -24.39 14.91
CA ARG A 294 23.71 -24.71 13.50
C ARG A 294 24.04 -23.51 12.62
N ALA A 295 24.39 -23.74 11.36
CA ALA A 295 24.63 -22.69 10.37
C ALA A 295 23.41 -21.78 10.13
N GLY A 296 22.19 -22.28 10.39
CA GLY A 296 20.95 -21.58 10.14
C GLY A 296 20.48 -21.67 8.69
N TRP A 297 19.36 -21.02 8.37
CA TRP A 297 18.81 -21.03 7.00
C TRP A 297 19.53 -20.07 6.07
N ILE A 298 20.05 -18.95 6.60
CA ILE A 298 20.74 -17.90 5.82
C ILE A 298 22.14 -17.66 6.42
N PRO A 299 23.06 -18.64 6.33
CA PRO A 299 24.47 -18.46 6.71
C PRO A 299 25.22 -17.59 5.69
N ALA A 300 26.45 -17.18 6.05
CA ALA A 300 27.34 -16.44 5.14
C ALA A 300 27.70 -17.24 3.86
N ASN A 301 27.81 -18.57 3.98
CA ASN A 301 27.94 -19.47 2.84
C ASN A 301 26.58 -20.12 2.53
N LEU A 302 25.82 -19.56 1.59
CA LEU A 302 24.48 -20.08 1.24
C LEU A 302 24.47 -21.54 0.74
N ASN A 303 25.62 -22.10 0.34
CA ASN A 303 25.73 -23.51 -0.01
C ASN A 303 25.52 -24.46 1.19
N GLU A 304 25.70 -23.96 2.41
CA GLU A 304 25.48 -24.68 3.66
C GLU A 304 24.12 -24.33 4.31
N GLY A 305 23.36 -23.43 3.67
CA GLY A 305 22.09 -22.91 4.15
C GLY A 305 20.88 -23.57 3.50
N HIS A 306 19.71 -23.05 3.90
CA HIS A 306 18.40 -23.44 3.41
C HIS A 306 17.55 -22.21 3.12
N LEU A 307 17.97 -21.43 2.11
CA LEU A 307 17.26 -20.22 1.68
C LEU A 307 15.88 -20.56 1.07
N ASP A 308 15.72 -21.78 0.54
CA ASP A 308 14.46 -22.38 0.10
C ASP A 308 13.40 -22.36 1.21
N TYR A 309 13.77 -22.72 2.45
CA TYR A 309 12.84 -22.70 3.58
C TYR A 309 12.37 -21.28 3.92
N PHE A 310 13.25 -20.30 3.82
CA PHE A 310 12.88 -18.90 4.01
C PHE A 310 11.90 -18.43 2.92
N PHE A 311 12.13 -18.77 1.65
CA PHE A 311 11.18 -18.47 0.57
C PHE A 311 9.83 -19.16 0.74
N TRP A 312 9.80 -20.41 1.22
CA TRP A 312 8.54 -21.08 1.56
C TRP A 312 7.79 -20.40 2.71
N VAL A 313 8.49 -19.91 3.74
CA VAL A 313 7.86 -19.11 4.80
C VAL A 313 7.24 -17.84 4.24
N LEU A 314 7.93 -17.14 3.32
CA LEU A 314 7.38 -15.97 2.66
C LEU A 314 6.19 -16.31 1.74
N ALA A 315 6.22 -17.44 1.02
CA ALA A 315 5.09 -17.91 0.23
C ALA A 315 3.86 -18.20 1.12
N GLY A 316 4.07 -18.84 2.28
CA GLY A 316 3.03 -19.07 3.28
C GLY A 316 2.46 -17.77 3.86
N LEU A 317 3.34 -16.82 4.20
CA LEU A 317 2.94 -15.49 4.67
C LEU A 317 2.11 -14.73 3.62
N ASN A 318 2.50 -14.77 2.36
CA ASN A 318 1.71 -14.17 1.27
C ASN A 318 0.39 -14.89 1.04
N THR A 319 0.33 -16.20 1.28
CA THR A 319 -0.93 -16.96 1.19
C THR A 319 -1.91 -16.50 2.26
N LEU A 320 -1.47 -16.37 3.50
CA LEU A 320 -2.29 -15.80 4.59
C LEU A 320 -2.71 -14.36 4.27
N ASN A 321 -1.78 -13.57 3.71
CA ASN A 321 -2.04 -12.21 3.30
C ASN A 321 -3.11 -12.11 2.19
N PHE A 322 -3.02 -12.98 1.18
CA PHE A 322 -4.00 -13.05 0.10
C PHE A 322 -5.40 -13.41 0.62
N VAL A 323 -5.50 -14.40 1.52
CA VAL A 323 -6.78 -14.76 2.17
C VAL A 323 -7.34 -13.58 2.97
N SER A 324 -6.49 -12.89 3.74
CA SER A 324 -6.87 -11.66 4.45
C SER A 324 -7.38 -10.58 3.49
N HIS A 325 -6.66 -10.34 2.39
CA HIS A 325 -7.06 -9.39 1.34
C HIS A 325 -8.43 -9.74 0.76
N LEU A 326 -8.70 -11.01 0.45
CA LEU A 326 -10.01 -11.44 -0.05
C LEU A 326 -11.14 -11.16 0.94
N ILE A 327 -10.91 -11.39 2.24
CA ILE A 327 -11.90 -11.10 3.29
C ILE A 327 -12.18 -9.60 3.37
N TRP A 328 -11.13 -8.77 3.39
CA TRP A 328 -11.25 -7.32 3.50
C TRP A 328 -11.81 -6.68 2.23
N ALA A 329 -11.40 -7.15 1.04
CA ALA A 329 -11.92 -6.69 -0.23
C ALA A 329 -13.43 -6.94 -0.35
N ARG A 330 -13.93 -8.09 0.12
CA ARG A 330 -15.37 -8.39 0.15
C ARG A 330 -16.15 -7.55 1.15
N ARG A 331 -15.53 -7.15 2.26
CA ARG A 331 -16.16 -6.31 3.30
C ARG A 331 -16.00 -4.82 3.06
N TYR A 332 -15.18 -4.42 2.09
CA TYR A 332 -14.86 -3.03 1.85
C TYR A 332 -16.08 -2.29 1.28
N LYS A 333 -16.51 -1.23 1.99
CA LYS A 333 -17.58 -0.34 1.53
C LYS A 333 -16.95 0.90 0.88
N PRO A 334 -17.21 1.17 -0.41
CA PRO A 334 -16.65 2.34 -1.08
C PRO A 334 -17.14 3.65 -0.44
N LYS A 335 -16.38 4.72 -0.62
CA LYS A 335 -16.82 6.06 -0.21
C LYS A 335 -18.02 6.49 -1.06
N ASN A 336 -19.00 7.11 -0.41
CA ASN A 336 -20.15 7.72 -1.09
C ASN A 336 -20.08 9.23 -0.89
N ILE A 337 -20.20 9.96 -2.00
CA ILE A 337 -20.21 11.42 -2.02
C ILE A 337 -21.55 11.87 -2.58
N VAL A 338 -22.20 12.81 -1.90
CA VAL A 338 -23.37 13.53 -2.45
C VAL A 338 -22.88 14.89 -2.93
N PHE A 339 -23.16 15.18 -4.20
CA PHE A 339 -23.02 16.51 -4.77
C PHE A 339 -24.31 17.26 -4.49
N GLU A 340 -24.23 18.36 -3.75
CA GLU A 340 -25.33 19.31 -3.66
C GLU A 340 -25.23 20.18 -4.93
N GLU A 341 -26.12 19.93 -5.90
CA GLU A 341 -26.31 20.86 -7.01
C GLU A 341 -26.83 22.16 -6.41
N ASN A 342 -26.00 23.21 -6.50
CA ASN A 342 -26.48 24.57 -6.30
C ASN A 342 -27.51 24.85 -7.41
N PHE A 343 -28.78 24.59 -7.15
CA PHE A 343 -29.86 25.28 -7.85
C PHE A 343 -29.75 26.76 -7.46
N GLU A 344 -28.93 27.52 -8.18
CA GLU A 344 -29.16 28.94 -8.34
C GLU A 344 -30.43 29.10 -9.20
N ALA A 345 -31.59 28.95 -8.57
CA ALA A 345 -32.84 29.48 -9.07
C ALA A 345 -32.98 30.92 -8.57
N CYS A 346 -32.44 31.87 -9.34
CA CYS A 346 -33.01 33.16 -9.77
C CYS A 346 -31.92 34.13 -10.19
#